data_AF-A0AAU2KMK1-F1
#
_entry.id   AF-A0AAU2KMK1-F1
#
_cell.length_a   1.000
_cell.length_b   1.000
_cell.length_c   1.000
_cell.angle_alpha   90.00
_cell.angle_beta   90.00
_cell.angle_gamma   90.00
#
_symmetry.space_group_name_H-M   'P 1'
#
loop_
_entity.id
_entity.type
_entity.pdbx_description
1 polymer ?
#
loop_
_entity_poly.entity_id
_entity_poly.type
_entity_poly.pdbx_seq_one_letter_code
_entity_poly.pdbx_strand_id
1 'polypeptide(L)'
;MLHLVPEPDTQLRQLTEAIADRWPEAPQYGGRFAEIVPHLTIAQSQEDAVLEENEAGLAGRLPFTSHVSSVDLMVHDGVKWQERASFALGE
;
A
#
# COMPACT_ATOMS: atom_id res chain seq x y z
N MET A 1 14.04 -4.03 -0.67
CA MET A 1 12.56 -4.13 -0.82
C MET A 1 12.24 -3.82 -2.25
N LEU A 2 11.43 -4.66 -2.89
CA LEU A 2 10.92 -4.45 -4.24
C LEU A 2 9.44 -4.08 -4.16
N HIS A 3 9.02 -3.04 -4.88
CA HIS A 3 7.64 -2.56 -4.89
C HIS A 3 7.27 -1.96 -6.25
N LEU A 4 5.97 -1.88 -6.50
CA LEU A 4 5.41 -1.20 -7.66
C LEU A 4 4.78 0.12 -7.24
N VAL A 5 4.94 1.13 -8.09
CA VAL A 5 4.33 2.46 -7.91
C VAL A 5 3.14 2.57 -8.85
N PRO A 6 1.94 2.91 -8.35
CA PRO A 6 0.75 3.08 -9.18
C PRO A 6 0.85 4.36 -10.02
N GLU A 7 0.32 4.33 -11.25
CA GLU A 7 0.21 5.50 -12.11
C GLU A 7 -1.22 5.58 -12.71
N PRO A 8 -1.99 6.66 -12.45
CA PRO A 8 -1.71 7.76 -11.52
C PRO A 8 -1.85 7.33 -10.05
N ASP A 9 -1.12 7.99 -9.15
CA ASP A 9 -1.18 7.73 -7.70
C ASP A 9 -2.07 8.72 -6.92
N THR A 10 -2.55 9.77 -7.59
CA THR A 10 -3.19 10.94 -6.96
C THR A 10 -4.42 10.56 -6.14
N GLN A 11 -5.28 9.67 -6.64
CA GLN A 11 -6.49 9.25 -5.94
C GLN A 11 -6.17 8.48 -4.65
N LEU A 12 -5.11 7.65 -4.65
CA LEU A 12 -4.69 6.93 -3.47
C LEU A 12 -4.11 7.88 -2.41
N ARG A 13 -3.36 8.91 -2.83
CA ARG A 13 -2.88 9.96 -1.93
C ARG A 13 -4.04 10.73 -1.30
N GLN A 14 -5.03 11.14 -2.08
CA GLN A 14 -6.22 11.84 -1.58
C GLN A 14 -7.01 11.01 -0.57
N LEU A 15 -7.20 9.69 -0.81
CA LEU A 15 -7.83 8.80 0.16
C LEU A 15 -7.02 8.73 1.47
N THR A 16 -5.70 8.65 1.36
CA THR A 16 -4.77 8.59 2.49
C THR A 16 -4.82 9.88 3.32
N GLU A 17 -4.80 11.04 2.66
CA GLU A 17 -4.91 12.37 3.27
C GLU A 17 -6.26 12.58 3.95
N ALA A 18 -7.37 12.21 3.30
CA ALA A 18 -8.70 12.33 3.88
C ALA A 18 -8.87 11.51 5.18
N ILE A 19 -8.22 10.34 5.27
CA ILE A 19 -8.19 9.55 6.51
C ILE A 19 -7.37 10.28 7.58
N ALA A 20 -6.19 10.81 7.24
CA ALA A 20 -5.35 11.53 8.19
C ALA A 20 -6.04 12.79 8.73
N ASP A 21 -6.70 13.56 7.87
CA ASP A 21 -7.45 14.77 8.24
C ASP A 21 -8.65 14.48 9.14
N ARG A 22 -9.26 13.30 8.99
CA ARG A 22 -10.43 12.89 9.78
C ARG A 22 -10.07 12.51 11.22
N TRP A 23 -8.84 12.06 11.47
CA TRP A 23 -8.34 11.64 12.78
C TRP A 23 -6.94 12.22 13.06
N PRO A 24 -6.83 13.55 13.26
CA PRO A 24 -5.55 14.22 13.45
C PRO A 24 -4.80 13.75 14.70
N GLU A 25 -5.48 13.18 15.69
CA GLU A 25 -4.89 12.58 16.88
C GLU A 25 -4.12 11.27 16.61
N ALA A 26 -4.31 10.66 15.45
CA ALA A 26 -3.70 9.39 15.05
C ALA A 26 -2.92 9.55 13.72
N PRO A 27 -1.82 10.34 13.70
CA PRO A 27 -1.06 10.57 12.48
C PRO A 27 -0.44 9.26 11.96
N GLN A 28 -0.40 9.13 10.64
CA GLN A 28 0.15 7.95 9.98
C GLN A 28 1.60 7.70 10.42
N TYR A 29 1.89 6.46 10.79
CA TYR A 29 3.19 6.06 11.32
C TYR A 29 3.69 6.93 12.49
N GLY A 30 2.77 7.54 13.25
CA GLY A 30 3.12 8.48 14.33
C GLY A 30 3.76 9.78 13.84
N GLY A 31 3.56 10.17 12.58
CA GLY A 31 4.18 11.36 11.97
C GLY A 31 5.67 11.17 11.63
N ARG A 32 6.16 9.93 11.59
CA ARG A 32 7.58 9.63 11.37
C ARG A 32 8.09 10.00 9.97
N PHE A 33 7.22 9.96 8.96
CA PHE A 33 7.58 10.19 7.57
C PHE A 33 6.99 11.50 7.07
N ALA A 34 7.81 12.31 6.39
CA ALA A 34 7.39 13.58 5.80
C ALA A 34 6.51 13.39 4.56
N GLU A 35 6.68 12.26 3.85
CA GLU A 35 5.90 11.89 2.68
C GLU A 35 5.42 10.45 2.80
N ILE A 36 4.18 10.22 2.40
CA ILE A 36 3.57 8.90 2.30
C ILE A 36 3.35 8.58 0.82
N VAL A 37 4.07 7.56 0.35
CA VAL A 37 4.06 7.15 -1.06
C VAL A 37 3.26 5.85 -1.21
N PRO A 38 2.14 5.84 -1.95
CA PRO A 38 1.38 4.63 -2.20
C PRO A 38 2.21 3.67 -3.05
N HIS A 39 2.26 2.41 -2.65
CA HIS A 39 2.98 1.37 -3.37
C HIS A 39 2.38 0.01 -3.07
N LEU A 40 2.62 -0.94 -3.98
CA LEU A 40 2.37 -2.35 -3.74
C LEU A 40 3.70 -3.05 -3.48
N THR A 41 3.94 -3.43 -2.22
CA THR A 41 5.13 -4.22 -1.87
C THR A 41 5.04 -5.60 -2.53
N ILE A 42 6.07 -5.97 -3.30
CA ILE A 42 6.18 -7.30 -3.90
C ILE A 42 7.05 -8.22 -3.04
N ALA A 43 8.17 -7.70 -2.55
CA ALA A 43 9.08 -8.43 -1.67
C ALA A 43 9.73 -7.49 -0.65
N GLN A 44 9.77 -7.94 0.61
CA GLN A 44 10.40 -7.21 1.71
C GLN A 44 11.29 -8.17 2.51
N SER A 45 12.43 -7.63 2.99
CA SER A 45 13.40 -8.37 3.83
C SER A 45 13.91 -9.68 3.20
N GLN A 46 14.16 -9.67 1.89
CA GLN A 46 14.73 -10.80 1.14
C GLN A 46 16.19 -10.51 0.77
N GLU A 47 16.94 -11.57 0.46
CA GLU A 47 18.28 -11.49 -0.13
C GLU A 47 18.24 -10.89 -1.54
N ASP A 48 19.32 -10.22 -1.96
CA ASP A 48 19.37 -9.48 -3.23
C ASP A 48 19.07 -10.37 -4.45
N ALA A 49 19.57 -11.60 -4.47
CA ALA A 49 19.30 -12.55 -5.56
C ALA A 49 17.80 -12.85 -5.73
N VAL A 50 17.05 -12.90 -4.64
CA VAL A 50 15.59 -13.11 -4.66
C VAL A 50 14.89 -11.87 -5.20
N LEU A 51 15.37 -10.67 -4.85
CA LEU A 51 14.81 -9.43 -5.38
C LEU A 51 15.03 -9.31 -6.89
N GLU A 52 16.23 -9.65 -7.38
CA GLU A 52 16.58 -9.66 -8.81
C GLU A 52 15.73 -10.67 -9.59
N GLU A 53 15.52 -11.88 -9.06
CA GLU A 53 14.65 -12.88 -9.69
C GLU A 53 13.21 -12.39 -9.81
N ASN A 54 12.66 -11.78 -8.74
CA ASN A 54 11.30 -11.22 -8.76
C ASN A 54 11.18 -10.08 -9.77
N GLU A 55 12.16 -9.18 -9.83
CA GLU A 55 12.17 -8.07 -10.78
C GLU A 55 12.20 -8.57 -12.23
N ALA A 56 13.09 -9.51 -12.55
CA ALA A 56 13.16 -10.12 -13.88
C ALA A 56 11.85 -10.83 -14.27
N GLY A 57 11.21 -11.52 -13.33
CA GLY A 57 9.93 -12.19 -13.54
C GLY A 57 8.75 -11.24 -13.76
N LEU A 58 8.83 -9.99 -13.27
CA LEU A 58 7.79 -8.98 -13.39
C LEU A 58 7.95 -8.08 -14.60
N ALA A 59 9.19 -7.82 -15.05
CA ALA A 59 9.48 -6.85 -16.10
C ALA A 59 8.65 -7.05 -17.39
N GLY A 60 8.43 -8.30 -17.80
CA GLY A 60 7.62 -8.63 -18.98
C GLY A 60 6.10 -8.61 -18.78
N ARG A 61 5.63 -8.35 -17.55
CA ARG A 61 4.21 -8.39 -17.15
C ARG A 61 3.67 -7.01 -16.78
N LEU A 62 4.49 -5.97 -16.85
CA LEU A 62 4.14 -4.59 -16.56
C LEU A 62 3.95 -3.79 -17.88
N PRO A 63 3.05 -2.79 -17.89
CA PRO A 63 2.15 -2.41 -16.80
C PRO A 63 0.99 -3.40 -16.63
N PHE A 64 0.43 -3.48 -15.41
CA PHE A 64 -0.89 -4.07 -15.19
C PHE A 64 -1.83 -3.02 -14.62
N THR A 65 -3.12 -3.21 -14.84
CA THR A 65 -4.18 -2.36 -14.30
C THR A 65 -5.04 -3.16 -13.35
N SER A 66 -5.40 -2.57 -12.22
CA SER A 66 -6.34 -3.13 -11.26
C SER A 66 -7.31 -2.06 -10.79
N HIS A 67 -8.53 -2.47 -10.48
CA HIS A 67 -9.53 -1.59 -9.88
C HIS A 67 -9.54 -1.79 -8.36
N VAL A 68 -9.42 -0.69 -7.62
CA VAL A 68 -9.50 -0.68 -6.16
C VAL A 68 -10.95 -0.41 -5.77
N SER A 69 -11.65 -1.43 -5.28
CA SER A 69 -13.08 -1.37 -4.95
C SER A 69 -13.37 -1.12 -3.47
N SER A 70 -12.37 -1.16 -2.60
CA SER A 70 -12.56 -1.00 -1.16
C SER A 70 -11.30 -0.46 -0.46
N VAL A 71 -11.51 0.06 0.75
CA VAL A 71 -10.48 0.32 1.75
C VAL A 71 -10.78 -0.54 2.96
N ASP A 72 -9.78 -1.28 3.45
CA ASP A 72 -9.96 -2.22 4.55
C ASP A 72 -9.26 -1.73 5.82
N LEU A 73 -9.96 -1.80 6.96
CA LEU A 73 -9.37 -1.59 8.27
C LEU A 73 -8.72 -2.89 8.73
N MET A 74 -7.39 -2.92 8.70
CA MET A 74 -6.58 -4.05 9.15
C MET A 74 -6.02 -3.79 10.54
N VAL A 75 -6.10 -4.79 11.43
CA VAL A 75 -5.54 -4.72 12.79
C VAL A 75 -4.59 -5.90 13.00
N HIS A 76 -3.38 -5.60 13.47
CA HIS A 76 -2.43 -6.61 13.90
C HIS A 76 -2.74 -7.01 15.35
N ASP A 77 -3.01 -8.29 15.59
CA ASP A 77 -3.34 -8.81 16.93
C ASP A 77 -2.11 -9.18 17.78
N GLY A 78 -0.91 -8.93 17.25
CA GLY A 78 0.37 -9.34 17.86
C GLY A 78 0.98 -10.59 17.19
N VAL A 79 0.19 -11.34 16.43
CA VAL A 79 0.64 -12.52 15.68
C VAL A 79 0.40 -12.38 14.19
N LYS A 80 -0.76 -11.83 13.79
CA LYS A 80 -1.13 -11.68 12.39
C LYS A 80 -1.99 -10.45 12.16
N TRP A 81 -2.04 -10.03 10.91
CA TRP A 81 -3.01 -9.06 10.42
C TRP A 81 -4.39 -9.71 10.27
N GLN A 82 -5.42 -9.01 10.72
CA GLN A 82 -6.81 -9.39 10.57
C GLN A 82 -7.61 -8.22 10.01
N GLU A 83 -8.45 -8.50 9.03
CA GLU A 83 -9.46 -7.55 8.59
C GLU A 83 -10.49 -7.35 9.70
N ARG A 84 -10.82 -6.10 10.00
CA ARG A 84 -11.86 -5.72 10.96
C ARG A 84 -13.11 -5.17 10.29
N ALA A 85 -12.94 -4.47 9.19
CA ALA A 85 -14.02 -3.91 8.38
C ALA A 85 -13.50 -3.64 6.97
N SER A 86 -14.40 -3.71 5.99
CA SER A 86 -14.14 -3.28 4.61
C SER A 86 -15.15 -2.19 4.24
N PHE A 87 -14.66 -1.13 3.60
CA PHE A 87 -15.43 0.01 3.17
C PHE A 87 -15.41 0.07 1.64
N ALA A 88 -16.54 -0.20 1.00
CA ALA A 88 -16.64 -0.13 -0.46
C ALA A 88 -16.39 1.31 -0.94
N LEU A 89 -15.55 1.44 -1.96
CA LEU A 89 -15.41 2.67 -2.74
C LEU A 89 -16.51 2.67 -3.81
N GLY A 90 -17.07 3.86 -4.10
CA GLY A 90 -18.13 3.99 -5.11
C GLY A 90 -17.67 3.53 -6.50
N GLU A 91 -18.64 3.26 -7.37
CA GLU A 91 -18.38 3.02 -8.81
C GLU A 91 -17.93 4.29 -9.54
#